data_AF-W9C4I1-F1
#
_entry.id   AF-W9C4I1-F1
#
_cell.length_a   1.000
_cell.length_b   1.000
_cell.length_c   1.000
_cell.angle_alpha   90.00
_cell.angle_beta   90.00
_cell.angle_gamma   90.00
#
_symmetry.space_group_name_H-M   'P 1'
#
loop_
_entity.id
_entity.type
_entity.pdbx_description
1 polymer ?
#
loop_
_entity_poly.entity_id
_entity_poly.type
_entity_poly.pdbx_seq_one_letter_code
_entity_poly.pdbx_strand_id
1 'polypeptide(L)'
;MKIACLQFAPQVGDVEKNLSRADAVLSKANSEDIDLLVLPEMAFSGKSRIPDIFSDNDLSDSRLTNYIGYNFSSLKHITPYLEFATFGTTSLWAKKTALKHNCIVTVGYPEKVDPCSSESAKPEYYNSTLTVNKEGKIVANYRKSFLYYTDETWAHEGSGFFNGHIDGLGNVAIGICMDLNPYKFEAPWNAYEFAYHVLHKQANIVMLSMAWLTREDQKSFGLLAKEPDMETISYWIARLEPILRADVTGEIIIVLANRCGTEREATYAGTSAVLGIKNGEVRVYGLLGRGEEELLIVDTNEHPKAKIVSQARSAQSN
;
A
#
# COMPACT_ATOMS: atom_id res chain seq x y z
N MET A 1 -0.46 -18.32 10.35
CA MET A 1 -1.61 -17.55 9.82
C MET A 1 -1.41 -17.48 8.31
N LYS A 2 -2.44 -17.81 7.54
CA LYS A 2 -2.36 -17.78 6.07
C LYS A 2 -2.68 -16.38 5.55
N ILE A 3 -1.69 -15.71 4.98
CA ILE A 3 -1.77 -14.32 4.52
C ILE A 3 -1.67 -14.29 3.01
N ALA A 4 -2.51 -13.47 2.38
CA ALA A 4 -2.51 -13.22 0.96
C ALA A 4 -2.29 -11.73 0.63
N CYS A 5 -1.42 -11.47 -0.34
CA CYS A 5 -1.25 -10.14 -0.95
C CYS A 5 -1.64 -10.22 -2.41
N LEU A 6 -2.60 -9.39 -2.84
CA LEU A 6 -2.91 -9.26 -4.25
C LEU A 6 -1.97 -8.22 -4.88
N GLN A 7 -1.20 -8.63 -5.88
CA GLN A 7 -0.48 -7.71 -6.74
C GLN A 7 -1.10 -7.73 -8.13
N PHE A 8 -1.47 -6.56 -8.64
CA PHE A 8 -2.00 -6.42 -9.99
C PHE A 8 -1.76 -5.01 -10.53
N ALA A 9 -2.06 -4.79 -11.80
CA ALA A 9 -1.81 -3.53 -12.51
C ALA A 9 -3.12 -2.78 -12.84
N PRO A 10 -3.77 -2.12 -11.85
CA PRO A 10 -4.99 -1.38 -12.13
C PRO A 10 -4.75 -0.21 -13.09
N GLN A 11 -5.76 0.17 -13.84
CA GLN A 11 -5.69 1.28 -14.80
C GLN A 11 -6.57 2.43 -14.31
N VAL A 12 -6.08 3.67 -14.31
CA VAL A 12 -6.88 4.77 -13.74
C VAL A 12 -8.20 4.95 -14.47
N GLY A 13 -9.25 4.99 -13.66
CA GLY A 13 -10.60 5.29 -14.07
C GLY A 13 -11.36 4.12 -14.70
N ASP A 14 -10.73 2.94 -14.81
CA ASP A 14 -11.35 1.73 -15.37
C ASP A 14 -11.77 0.75 -14.26
N VAL A 15 -12.68 1.22 -13.40
CA VAL A 15 -13.11 0.52 -12.18
C VAL A 15 -13.58 -0.91 -12.46
N GLU A 16 -14.46 -1.09 -13.44
CA GLU A 16 -15.02 -2.41 -13.79
C GLU A 16 -13.95 -3.39 -14.27
N LYS A 17 -13.00 -2.95 -15.11
CA LYS A 17 -11.90 -3.83 -15.53
C LYS A 17 -10.92 -4.09 -14.41
N ASN A 18 -10.69 -3.15 -13.50
CA ASN A 18 -9.80 -3.37 -12.36
C ASN A 18 -10.40 -4.41 -11.38
N LEU A 19 -11.71 -4.34 -11.12
CA LEU A 19 -12.43 -5.37 -10.36
C LEU A 19 -12.32 -6.74 -11.06
N SER A 20 -12.59 -6.76 -12.36
CA SER A 20 -12.50 -7.99 -13.16
C SER A 20 -11.08 -8.59 -13.16
N ARG A 21 -10.04 -7.75 -13.21
CA ARG A 21 -8.63 -8.18 -13.11
C ARG A 21 -8.35 -8.80 -11.74
N ALA A 22 -8.74 -8.13 -10.66
CA ALA A 22 -8.56 -8.66 -9.30
C ALA A 22 -9.27 -10.00 -9.13
N ASP A 23 -10.54 -10.11 -9.56
CA ASP A 23 -11.30 -11.36 -9.52
C ASP A 23 -10.65 -12.47 -10.38
N ALA A 24 -10.06 -12.11 -11.53
CA ALA A 24 -9.35 -13.05 -12.39
C ALA A 24 -8.07 -13.59 -11.73
N VAL A 25 -7.35 -12.77 -10.95
CA VAL A 25 -6.18 -13.22 -10.18
C VAL A 25 -6.62 -14.10 -9.00
N LEU A 26 -7.63 -13.66 -8.23
CA LEU A 26 -8.15 -14.42 -7.09
C LEU A 26 -8.73 -15.79 -7.47
N SER A 27 -9.38 -15.89 -8.63
CA SER A 27 -9.98 -17.14 -9.12
C SER A 27 -8.96 -18.16 -9.64
N LYS A 28 -7.79 -17.72 -10.08
CA LYS A 28 -6.69 -18.60 -10.50
C LYS A 28 -5.93 -19.17 -9.31
N ALA A 29 -5.90 -18.45 -8.19
CA ALA A 29 -5.18 -18.86 -7.00
C ALA A 29 -6.02 -19.84 -6.17
N ASN A 30 -5.37 -20.88 -5.61
CA ASN A 30 -6.01 -21.70 -4.59
C ASN A 30 -6.13 -20.88 -3.30
N SER A 31 -7.23 -20.16 -3.17
CA SER A 31 -7.50 -19.18 -2.13
C SER A 31 -8.27 -19.76 -0.93
N GLU A 32 -8.24 -21.08 -0.76
CA GLU A 32 -8.85 -21.77 0.37
C GLU A 32 -8.10 -21.47 1.69
N ASP A 33 -8.87 -21.22 2.74
CA ASP A 33 -8.42 -20.97 4.11
C ASP A 33 -7.41 -19.81 4.27
N ILE A 34 -7.60 -18.71 3.53
CA ILE A 34 -6.86 -17.46 3.77
C ILE A 34 -7.44 -16.79 5.03
N ASP A 35 -6.59 -16.35 5.95
CA ASP A 35 -7.02 -15.58 7.13
C ASP A 35 -7.13 -14.08 6.83
N LEU A 36 -6.17 -13.56 6.05
CA LEU A 36 -6.04 -12.14 5.71
C LEU A 36 -5.68 -11.95 4.24
N LEU A 37 -6.42 -11.09 3.54
CA LEU A 37 -6.16 -10.63 2.18
C LEU A 37 -5.91 -9.11 2.18
N VAL A 38 -4.75 -8.68 1.71
CA VAL A 38 -4.40 -7.25 1.58
C VAL A 38 -4.24 -6.87 0.12
N LEU A 39 -4.91 -5.78 -0.28
CA LEU A 39 -4.86 -5.22 -1.63
C LEU A 39 -4.06 -3.90 -1.66
N PRO A 40 -3.59 -3.48 -2.85
CA PRO A 40 -2.85 -2.24 -3.04
C PRO A 40 -3.65 -0.96 -2.71
N GLU A 41 -2.91 0.14 -2.64
CA GLU A 41 -3.46 1.49 -2.57
C GLU A 41 -4.28 1.79 -3.84
N MET A 42 -5.48 2.38 -3.67
CA MET A 42 -6.34 2.80 -4.79
C MET A 42 -6.63 1.67 -5.79
N ALA A 43 -6.92 0.47 -5.26
CA ALA A 43 -6.92 -0.78 -6.01
C ALA A 43 -7.82 -0.73 -7.25
N PHE A 44 -9.04 -0.19 -7.16
CA PHE A 44 -9.99 -0.23 -8.28
C PHE A 44 -10.07 1.08 -9.07
N SER A 45 -9.68 2.22 -8.48
CA SER A 45 -9.66 3.50 -9.19
C SER A 45 -8.37 3.74 -9.98
N GLY A 46 -7.28 3.04 -9.66
CA GLY A 46 -5.92 3.33 -10.10
C GLY A 46 -5.32 4.57 -9.41
N LYS A 47 -4.06 4.88 -9.73
CA LYS A 47 -3.32 6.07 -9.26
C LYS A 47 -2.44 6.61 -10.38
N SER A 48 -2.40 7.92 -10.63
CA SER A 48 -1.54 8.50 -11.67
C SER A 48 -0.71 9.67 -11.13
N ARG A 49 0.45 9.87 -11.75
CA ARG A 49 1.46 10.88 -11.43
C ARG A 49 1.23 12.16 -12.23
N ILE A 50 1.46 13.31 -11.59
CA ILE A 50 1.70 14.59 -12.27
C ILE A 50 3.21 14.66 -12.58
N PRO A 51 3.66 14.99 -13.81
CA PRO A 51 5.09 15.17 -14.07
C PRO A 51 5.65 16.30 -13.19
N ASP A 52 6.84 16.08 -12.63
CA ASP A 52 7.53 17.09 -11.81
C ASP A 52 7.85 18.31 -12.68
N ILE A 53 7.33 19.49 -12.33
CA ILE A 53 7.70 20.76 -12.99
C ILE A 53 8.96 21.39 -12.36
N PHE A 54 9.60 20.73 -11.39
CA PHE A 54 10.75 21.30 -10.68
C PHE A 54 12.02 20.43 -10.77
N SER A 55 12.75 20.60 -11.88
CA SER A 55 14.22 20.63 -12.08
C SER A 55 14.45 20.28 -13.56
N ASP A 56 14.65 21.22 -14.48
CA ASP A 56 15.81 22.11 -14.58
C ASP A 56 15.43 23.44 -15.25
N ASN A 57 16.27 24.46 -15.01
CA ASN A 57 16.19 25.80 -15.59
C ASN A 57 16.32 25.80 -17.12
N ASP A 58 15.23 25.55 -17.85
CA ASP A 58 15.15 25.92 -19.27
C ASP A 58 13.74 26.38 -19.67
N LEU A 59 13.40 27.59 -19.22
CA LEU A 59 12.22 28.32 -19.67
C LEU A 59 12.50 28.91 -21.06
N SER A 60 12.37 28.11 -22.12
CA SER A 60 12.33 28.68 -23.48
C SER A 60 11.42 27.98 -24.50
N ASP A 61 10.85 26.80 -24.22
CA ASP A 61 9.97 26.15 -25.20
C ASP A 61 8.47 26.34 -24.91
N SER A 62 7.91 27.39 -25.50
CA SER A 62 6.48 27.71 -25.50
C SER A 62 5.61 26.76 -26.35
N ARG A 63 6.00 25.49 -26.50
CA ARG A 63 5.27 24.47 -27.29
C ARG A 63 4.67 23.32 -26.48
N LEU A 64 4.84 23.31 -25.16
CA LEU A 64 4.33 22.24 -24.28
C LEU A 64 2.87 22.43 -23.81
N THR A 65 2.14 23.43 -24.31
CA THR A 65 0.77 23.75 -23.86
C THR A 65 -0.35 22.83 -24.41
N ASN A 66 -0.04 21.77 -25.16
CA ASN A 66 -1.06 20.92 -25.82
C ASN A 66 -1.14 19.45 -25.37
N TYR A 67 -0.60 19.08 -24.20
CA TYR A 67 -0.79 17.73 -23.64
C TYR A 67 -1.58 17.76 -22.32
N ILE A 68 -2.85 18.21 -22.36
CA ILE A 68 -3.72 18.13 -21.19
C ILE A 68 -4.52 16.83 -21.22
N GLY A 69 -3.97 15.84 -20.55
CA GLY A 69 -4.72 14.73 -20.01
C GLY A 69 -3.84 14.08 -18.96
N TYR A 70 -4.10 14.33 -17.67
CA TYR A 70 -3.36 13.71 -16.57
C TYR A 70 -4.38 13.24 -15.52
N ASN A 71 -4.23 12.02 -15.01
CA ASN A 71 -5.30 11.39 -14.24
C ASN A 71 -5.08 11.59 -12.72
N PHE A 72 -6.13 12.08 -12.04
CA PHE A 72 -6.15 12.62 -10.67
C PHE A 72 -5.19 13.78 -10.38
N SER A 73 -4.91 14.65 -11.36
CA SER A 73 -4.21 15.92 -11.12
C SER A 73 -5.05 16.97 -10.37
N SER A 74 -6.31 16.67 -10.09
CA SER A 74 -7.24 17.57 -9.41
C SER A 74 -8.41 16.81 -8.81
N LEU A 75 -9.08 17.44 -7.85
CA LEU A 75 -10.35 16.96 -7.28
C LEU A 75 -11.39 16.64 -8.37
N LYS A 76 -11.49 17.44 -9.43
CA LYS A 76 -12.46 17.22 -10.53
C LYS A 76 -12.26 15.87 -11.22
N HIS A 77 -11.00 15.44 -11.38
CA HIS A 77 -10.69 14.19 -12.07
C HIS A 77 -11.02 12.97 -11.20
N ILE A 78 -10.83 13.06 -9.87
CA ILE A 78 -11.12 11.93 -8.97
C ILE A 78 -12.58 11.84 -8.55
N THR A 79 -13.31 12.95 -8.65
CA THR A 79 -14.72 13.05 -8.22
C THR A 79 -15.61 11.89 -8.70
N PRO A 80 -15.54 11.41 -9.96
CA PRO A 80 -16.37 10.30 -10.42
C PRO A 80 -16.10 8.96 -9.74
N TYR A 81 -14.93 8.82 -9.10
CA TYR A 81 -14.45 7.56 -8.52
C TYR A 81 -14.46 7.59 -7.00
N LEU A 82 -14.78 8.73 -6.38
CA LEU A 82 -14.90 8.83 -4.94
C LEU A 82 -16.06 7.97 -4.43
N GLU A 83 -15.81 7.26 -3.33
CA GLU A 83 -16.74 6.30 -2.78
C GLU A 83 -17.01 6.54 -1.30
N PHE A 84 -18.22 6.22 -0.86
CA PHE A 84 -18.51 6.17 0.57
C PHE A 84 -18.06 4.83 1.15
N ALA A 85 -17.47 4.86 2.34
CA ALA A 85 -16.94 3.66 3.02
C ALA A 85 -17.97 2.52 3.14
N THR A 86 -19.25 2.85 3.30
CA THR A 86 -20.31 1.89 3.63
C THR A 86 -20.98 1.22 2.43
N PHE A 87 -21.04 1.89 1.28
CA PHE A 87 -21.80 1.44 0.10
C PHE A 87 -21.11 1.72 -1.24
N GLY A 88 -19.84 2.12 -1.23
CA GLY A 88 -19.00 2.19 -2.41
C GLY A 88 -18.76 0.82 -3.05
N THR A 89 -18.53 0.81 -4.36
CA THR A 89 -18.10 -0.35 -5.15
C THR A 89 -16.98 -1.16 -4.48
N THR A 90 -15.92 -0.50 -3.99
CA THR A 90 -14.79 -1.12 -3.30
C THR A 90 -15.23 -1.81 -2.00
N SER A 91 -16.11 -1.15 -1.21
CA SER A 91 -16.64 -1.72 0.03
C SER A 91 -17.55 -2.93 -0.23
N LEU A 92 -18.37 -2.88 -1.29
CA LEU A 92 -19.26 -3.97 -1.68
C LEU A 92 -18.46 -5.18 -2.18
N TRP A 93 -17.42 -4.93 -3.00
CA TRP A 93 -16.50 -5.96 -3.44
C TRP A 93 -15.78 -6.60 -2.24
N ALA A 94 -15.25 -5.80 -1.32
CA ALA A 94 -14.53 -6.32 -0.14
C ALA A 94 -15.43 -7.19 0.75
N LYS A 95 -16.69 -6.78 0.98
CA LYS A 95 -17.68 -7.58 1.72
C LYS A 95 -17.96 -8.91 1.04
N LYS A 96 -18.19 -8.90 -0.27
CA LYS A 96 -18.43 -10.12 -1.05
C LYS A 96 -17.22 -11.06 -1.00
N THR A 97 -16.01 -10.52 -1.15
CA THR A 97 -14.76 -11.29 -1.11
C THR A 97 -14.51 -11.87 0.28
N ALA A 98 -14.68 -11.07 1.34
CA ALA A 98 -14.52 -11.53 2.72
C ALA A 98 -15.45 -12.69 3.06
N LEU A 99 -16.74 -12.58 2.71
CA LEU A 99 -17.73 -13.64 2.91
C LEU A 99 -17.43 -14.89 2.07
N LYS A 100 -17.03 -14.71 0.80
CA LYS A 100 -16.74 -15.82 -0.13
C LYS A 100 -15.53 -16.64 0.32
N HIS A 101 -14.47 -15.97 0.77
CA HIS A 101 -13.21 -16.61 1.14
C HIS A 101 -13.07 -16.82 2.66
N ASN A 102 -14.10 -16.45 3.45
CA ASN A 102 -14.10 -16.52 4.91
C ASN A 102 -12.85 -15.90 5.54
N CYS A 103 -12.45 -14.72 5.03
CA CYS A 103 -11.20 -14.06 5.35
C CYS A 103 -11.41 -12.58 5.70
N ILE A 104 -10.41 -11.97 6.35
CA ILE A 104 -10.36 -10.53 6.56
C ILE A 104 -9.78 -9.89 5.30
N VAL A 105 -10.41 -8.83 4.78
CA VAL A 105 -9.98 -8.14 3.56
C VAL A 105 -9.66 -6.69 3.86
N THR A 106 -8.45 -6.23 3.51
CA THR A 106 -8.05 -4.82 3.54
C THR A 106 -7.80 -4.32 2.13
N VAL A 107 -8.42 -3.20 1.73
CA VAL A 107 -8.31 -2.66 0.35
C VAL A 107 -8.28 -1.13 0.34
N GLY A 108 -7.40 -0.57 -0.51
CA GLY A 108 -7.28 0.88 -0.70
C GLY A 108 -8.28 1.46 -1.71
N TYR A 109 -8.85 2.63 -1.39
CA TYR A 109 -9.87 3.29 -2.19
C TYR A 109 -9.90 4.83 -1.96
N PRO A 110 -10.46 5.61 -2.91
CA PRO A 110 -10.68 7.03 -2.72
C PRO A 110 -11.98 7.28 -1.94
N GLU A 111 -11.86 7.72 -0.69
CA GLU A 111 -12.98 7.98 0.21
C GLU A 111 -13.58 9.36 -0.02
N LYS A 112 -14.91 9.43 -0.01
CA LYS A 112 -15.69 10.63 0.26
C LYS A 112 -16.47 10.44 1.56
N VAL A 113 -16.32 11.41 2.47
CA VAL A 113 -17.05 11.39 3.73
C VAL A 113 -18.52 11.71 3.49
N ASP A 114 -19.40 10.95 4.14
CA ASP A 114 -20.83 11.24 4.14
C ASP A 114 -21.06 12.58 4.88
N PRO A 115 -21.68 13.59 4.24
CA PRO A 115 -22.03 14.84 4.91
C PRO A 115 -22.86 14.64 6.18
N CYS A 116 -23.62 13.55 6.28
CA CYS A 116 -24.42 13.24 7.48
C CYS A 116 -23.56 12.78 8.67
N SER A 117 -22.33 12.32 8.43
CA SER A 117 -21.40 11.84 9.47
C SER A 117 -20.25 12.80 9.75
N SER A 118 -20.15 13.91 9.02
CA SER A 118 -19.14 14.94 9.24
C SER A 118 -19.73 16.15 9.98
N GLU A 119 -18.97 16.67 10.95
CA GLU A 119 -19.24 17.96 11.59
C GLU A 119 -18.81 19.15 10.72
N SER A 120 -18.09 18.90 9.63
CA SER A 120 -17.61 19.90 8.69
C SER A 120 -18.69 20.26 7.66
N ALA A 121 -18.86 21.56 7.42
CA ALA A 121 -19.72 22.06 6.34
C ALA A 121 -19.12 21.83 4.92
N LYS A 122 -17.84 21.44 4.83
CA LYS A 122 -17.16 21.20 3.55
C LYS A 122 -17.03 19.69 3.31
N PRO A 123 -17.19 19.24 2.05
CA PRO A 123 -16.97 17.85 1.72
C PRO A 123 -15.51 17.50 1.92
N GLU A 124 -15.27 16.32 2.50
CA GLU A 124 -13.93 15.82 2.78
C GLU A 124 -13.66 14.55 1.96
N TYR A 125 -12.42 14.44 1.49
CA TYR A 125 -11.96 13.36 0.64
C TYR A 125 -10.63 12.84 1.17
N TYR A 126 -10.43 11.53 1.10
CA TYR A 126 -9.26 10.88 1.66
C TYR A 126 -8.76 9.76 0.76
N ASN A 127 -7.46 9.53 0.77
CA ASN A 127 -6.89 8.27 0.31
C ASN A 127 -6.94 7.29 1.49
N SER A 128 -7.74 6.24 1.37
CA SER A 128 -8.12 5.43 2.51
C SER A 128 -7.94 3.94 2.24
N THR A 129 -7.88 3.16 3.31
CA THR A 129 -8.09 1.72 3.28
C THR A 129 -9.28 1.36 4.15
N LEU A 130 -10.07 0.40 3.69
CA LEU A 130 -11.14 -0.21 4.47
C LEU A 130 -10.75 -1.66 4.79
N THR A 131 -11.07 -2.10 6.01
CA THR A 131 -10.90 -3.49 6.44
C THR A 131 -12.26 -4.10 6.77
N VAL A 132 -12.58 -5.22 6.14
CA VAL A 132 -13.81 -5.99 6.32
C VAL A 132 -13.46 -7.33 6.94
N ASN A 133 -14.19 -7.74 7.98
CA ASN A 133 -14.01 -9.03 8.63
C ASN A 133 -14.75 -10.17 7.92
N LYS A 134 -14.60 -11.39 8.44
CA LYS A 134 -15.16 -12.63 7.87
C LYS A 134 -16.69 -12.61 7.79
N GLU A 135 -17.37 -11.83 8.63
CA GLU A 135 -18.83 -11.66 8.63
C GLU A 135 -19.31 -10.56 7.65
N GLY A 136 -18.42 -9.93 6.90
CA GLY A 136 -18.76 -8.85 5.97
C GLY A 136 -18.99 -7.49 6.66
N LYS A 137 -18.55 -7.33 7.92
CA LYS A 137 -18.63 -6.07 8.65
C LYS A 137 -17.35 -5.27 8.46
N ILE A 138 -17.49 -3.96 8.19
CA ILE A 138 -16.35 -3.04 8.19
C ILE A 138 -15.87 -2.87 9.64
N VAL A 139 -14.62 -3.25 9.90
CA VAL A 139 -13.99 -3.22 11.24
C VAL A 139 -12.93 -2.12 11.36
N ALA A 140 -12.42 -1.61 10.24
CA ALA A 140 -11.54 -0.45 10.23
C ALA A 140 -11.73 0.37 8.94
N ASN A 141 -11.52 1.68 9.04
CA ASN A 141 -11.34 2.59 7.92
C ASN A 141 -10.20 3.55 8.26
N TYR A 142 -9.05 3.36 7.62
CA TYR A 142 -7.85 4.16 7.84
C TYR A 142 -7.69 5.19 6.71
N ARG A 143 -7.33 6.42 7.07
CA ARG A 143 -7.06 7.52 6.13
C ARG A 143 -5.57 7.81 6.14
N LYS A 144 -4.96 7.86 4.96
CA LYS A 144 -3.53 8.09 4.77
C LYS A 144 -3.06 9.32 5.54
N SER A 145 -2.02 9.16 6.34
CA SER A 145 -1.56 10.23 7.23
C SER A 145 -0.56 11.13 6.50
N PHE A 146 0.38 10.55 5.77
CA PHE A 146 1.38 11.27 5.01
C PHE A 146 1.02 11.22 3.53
N LEU A 147 0.62 12.36 2.97
CA LEU A 147 0.25 12.44 1.56
C LEU A 147 1.50 12.46 0.68
N TYR A 148 1.38 11.81 -0.49
CA TYR A 148 2.29 12.07 -1.60
C TYR A 148 1.76 13.25 -2.40
N TYR A 149 2.59 13.98 -3.15
CA TYR A 149 2.15 15.18 -3.89
C TYR A 149 0.93 14.94 -4.80
N THR A 150 0.74 13.72 -5.32
CA THR A 150 -0.46 13.40 -6.12
C THR A 150 -1.72 13.41 -5.27
N ASP A 151 -1.63 12.95 -4.03
CA ASP A 151 -2.73 12.88 -3.08
C ASP A 151 -3.10 14.30 -2.59
N GLU A 152 -2.13 15.19 -2.41
CA GLU A 152 -2.34 16.58 -1.96
C GLU A 152 -3.25 17.42 -2.87
N THR A 153 -3.42 17.01 -4.13
CA THR A 153 -4.27 17.71 -5.11
C THR A 153 -5.77 17.49 -4.92
N TRP A 154 -6.17 16.52 -4.09
CA TRP A 154 -7.57 16.13 -3.94
C TRP A 154 -7.96 15.60 -2.55
N ALA A 155 -7.01 15.09 -1.76
CA ALA A 155 -7.25 14.45 -0.46
C ALA A 155 -6.76 15.31 0.71
N HIS A 156 -7.37 15.10 1.87
CA HIS A 156 -6.89 15.58 3.16
C HIS A 156 -6.03 14.52 3.87
N GLU A 157 -5.15 14.97 4.77
CA GLU A 157 -4.42 14.08 5.68
C GLU A 157 -5.38 13.46 6.71
N GLY A 158 -5.19 12.17 7.00
CA GLY A 158 -5.83 11.52 8.13
C GLY A 158 -5.34 12.07 9.47
N SER A 159 -6.04 11.73 10.55
CA SER A 159 -5.72 12.19 11.91
C SER A 159 -4.51 11.50 12.55
N GLY A 160 -3.69 10.79 11.77
CA GLY A 160 -2.56 9.98 12.22
C GLY A 160 -2.72 8.49 11.93
N PHE A 161 -1.64 7.74 12.16
CA PHE A 161 -1.56 6.32 11.78
C PHE A 161 -2.59 5.46 12.50
N PHE A 162 -3.12 4.46 11.78
CA PHE A 162 -4.13 3.56 12.33
C PHE A 162 -3.61 2.81 13.55
N ASN A 163 -4.44 2.73 14.58
CA ASN A 163 -4.22 1.84 15.71
C ASN A 163 -5.55 1.18 16.08
N GLY A 164 -5.50 -0.13 16.32
CA GLY A 164 -6.69 -0.86 16.73
C GLY A 164 -6.42 -2.35 16.88
N HIS A 165 -7.27 -3.00 17.67
CA HIS A 165 -7.35 -4.45 17.72
C HIS A 165 -8.34 -4.92 16.64
N ILE A 166 -7.95 -5.91 15.84
CA ILE A 166 -8.84 -6.57 14.89
C ILE A 166 -8.93 -8.04 15.31
N ASP A 167 -10.16 -8.49 15.60
CA ASP A 167 -10.42 -9.87 16.01
C ASP A 167 -9.87 -10.85 14.96
N GLY A 168 -9.09 -11.83 15.43
CA GLY A 168 -8.39 -12.80 14.58
C GLY A 168 -7.00 -12.35 14.10
N LEU A 169 -6.68 -11.06 14.14
CA LEU A 169 -5.34 -10.53 13.77
C LEU A 169 -4.53 -10.02 14.96
N GLY A 170 -5.18 -9.56 16.02
CA GLY A 170 -4.50 -8.96 17.17
C GLY A 170 -4.37 -7.44 17.04
N ASN A 171 -3.26 -6.89 17.52
CA ASN A 171 -2.95 -5.46 17.42
C ASN A 171 -2.39 -5.16 16.04
N VAL A 172 -3.07 -4.25 15.33
CA VAL A 172 -2.80 -3.96 13.93
C VAL A 172 -2.33 -2.53 13.76
N ALA A 173 -1.29 -2.34 12.94
CA ALA A 173 -0.94 -1.05 12.35
C ALA A 173 -1.24 -1.07 10.84
N ILE A 174 -1.89 -0.04 10.34
CA ILE A 174 -2.20 0.12 8.91
C ILE A 174 -1.51 1.39 8.42
N GLY A 175 -0.82 1.28 7.30
CA GLY A 175 -0.23 2.41 6.59
C GLY A 175 -0.51 2.31 5.09
N ILE A 176 -0.39 3.45 4.42
CA ILE A 176 -0.56 3.57 2.97
C ILE A 176 0.69 4.21 2.40
N CYS A 177 1.45 3.45 1.60
CA CYS A 177 2.60 3.89 0.82
C CYS A 177 3.52 4.92 1.52
N MET A 178 3.27 6.21 1.28
CA MET A 178 4.04 7.36 1.78
C MET A 178 4.09 7.45 3.32
N ASP A 179 3.17 6.80 4.04
CA ASP A 179 3.24 6.69 5.51
C ASP A 179 4.56 6.08 6.00
N LEU A 180 5.22 5.26 5.17
CA LEU A 180 6.51 4.66 5.52
C LEU A 180 7.68 5.66 5.42
N ASN A 181 7.52 6.74 4.65
CA ASN A 181 8.57 7.74 4.42
C ASN A 181 8.60 8.81 5.52
N PRO A 182 9.71 9.55 5.64
CA PRO A 182 9.71 10.78 6.44
C PRO A 182 8.63 11.74 5.95
N TYR A 183 7.97 12.43 6.88
CA TYR A 183 6.90 13.38 6.55
C TYR A 183 7.34 14.38 5.46
N LYS A 184 6.57 14.45 4.37
CA LYS A 184 6.80 15.28 3.18
C LYS A 184 8.16 15.11 2.48
N PHE A 185 8.92 14.06 2.81
CA PHE A 185 10.34 13.93 2.47
C PHE A 185 11.23 15.06 3.03
N GLU A 186 10.72 15.82 4.00
CA GLU A 186 11.43 16.93 4.66
C GLU A 186 11.89 16.55 6.07
N ALA A 187 11.13 15.69 6.75
CA ALA A 187 11.49 15.21 8.07
C ALA A 187 12.81 14.40 8.03
N PRO A 188 13.58 14.38 9.13
CA PRO A 188 14.81 13.62 9.21
C PRO A 188 14.60 12.13 8.90
N TRP A 189 15.55 11.51 8.17
CA TRP A 189 15.50 10.07 7.87
C TRP A 189 15.36 9.21 9.13
N ASN A 190 15.98 9.61 10.23
CA ASN A 190 15.92 8.88 11.50
C ASN A 190 14.66 9.13 12.33
N ALA A 191 13.67 9.86 11.83
CA ALA A 191 12.40 10.09 12.52
C ALA A 191 11.55 8.81 12.60
N TYR A 192 11.60 7.95 11.57
CA TYR A 192 10.96 6.63 11.51
C TYR A 192 9.52 6.59 12.09
N GLU A 193 8.71 7.57 11.72
CA GLU A 193 7.44 7.90 12.37
C GLU A 193 6.49 6.69 12.42
N PHE A 194 6.35 5.99 11.30
CA PHE A 194 5.50 4.80 11.22
C PHE A 194 6.07 3.60 11.99
N ALA A 195 7.39 3.37 11.94
CA ALA A 195 8.00 2.25 12.65
C ALA A 195 7.91 2.42 14.17
N TYR A 196 8.09 3.63 14.70
CA TYR A 196 7.85 3.91 16.11
C TYR A 196 6.37 3.78 16.47
N HIS A 197 5.44 4.16 15.58
CA HIS A 197 4.02 3.92 15.81
C HIS A 197 3.70 2.43 15.96
N VAL A 198 4.25 1.56 15.10
CA VAL A 198 4.11 0.10 15.20
C VAL A 198 4.56 -0.40 16.59
N LEU A 199 5.71 0.08 17.07
CA LEU A 199 6.24 -0.29 18.38
C LEU A 199 5.40 0.25 19.54
N HIS A 200 5.04 1.53 19.51
CA HIS A 200 4.24 2.18 20.56
C HIS A 200 2.87 1.53 20.71
N LYS A 201 2.28 1.04 19.62
CA LYS A 201 0.99 0.35 19.62
C LYS A 201 1.11 -1.16 19.79
N GLN A 202 2.33 -1.67 19.95
CA GLN A 202 2.60 -3.10 20.13
C GLN A 202 1.90 -3.94 19.06
N ALA A 203 1.94 -3.47 17.81
CA ALA A 203 1.30 -4.15 16.71
C ALA A 203 2.07 -5.43 16.37
N ASN A 204 1.36 -6.56 16.30
CA ASN A 204 1.93 -7.84 15.88
C ASN A 204 1.77 -8.06 14.35
N ILE A 205 0.90 -7.27 13.71
CA ILE A 205 0.74 -7.28 12.26
C ILE A 205 0.67 -5.85 11.71
N VAL A 206 1.38 -5.65 10.61
CA VAL A 206 1.45 -4.37 9.89
C VAL A 206 0.96 -4.60 8.48
N MET A 207 -0.04 -3.84 8.05
CA MET A 207 -0.59 -3.90 6.70
C MET A 207 -0.27 -2.62 5.96
N LEU A 208 0.46 -2.73 4.85
CA LEU A 208 0.85 -1.62 4.00
C LEU A 208 0.23 -1.81 2.61
N SER A 209 -0.81 -1.03 2.31
CA SER A 209 -1.38 -0.92 0.96
C SER A 209 -0.59 0.14 0.19
N MET A 210 -0.04 -0.20 -0.97
CA MET A 210 0.95 0.64 -1.64
C MET A 210 0.70 0.82 -3.14
N ALA A 211 1.06 2.00 -3.62
CA ALA A 211 1.32 2.31 -5.02
C ALA A 211 2.70 2.95 -5.16
N TRP A 212 3.72 2.17 -4.78
CA TRP A 212 5.10 2.58 -4.70
C TRP A 212 5.77 2.57 -6.08
N LEU A 213 6.44 3.67 -6.41
CA LEU A 213 7.09 3.89 -7.70
C LEU A 213 8.53 3.42 -7.70
N THR A 214 9.01 2.99 -8.86
CA THR A 214 10.45 2.93 -9.16
C THR A 214 10.86 4.12 -10.02
N ARG A 215 12.14 4.47 -9.98
CA ARG A 215 12.76 5.47 -10.86
C ARG A 215 13.43 4.85 -12.08
N GLU A 216 13.45 3.53 -12.18
CA GLU A 216 14.00 2.81 -13.32
C GLU A 216 13.16 3.02 -14.60
N ASP A 217 13.83 2.93 -15.76
CA ASP A 217 13.17 3.03 -17.05
C ASP A 217 12.19 1.87 -17.26
N GLN A 218 10.97 2.19 -17.71
CA GLN A 218 9.87 1.23 -17.88
C GLN A 218 10.24 0.02 -18.73
N LYS A 219 10.99 0.21 -19.82
CA LYS A 219 11.35 -0.92 -20.71
C LYS A 219 12.32 -1.84 -20.02
N SER A 220 13.38 -1.29 -19.45
CA SER A 220 14.39 -2.08 -18.73
C SER A 220 13.79 -2.80 -17.52
N PHE A 221 12.96 -2.11 -16.74
CA PHE A 221 12.29 -2.67 -15.55
C PHE A 221 11.34 -3.81 -15.93
N GLY A 222 10.61 -3.65 -17.04
CA GLY A 222 9.67 -4.66 -17.54
C GLY A 222 10.33 -5.96 -18.02
N LEU A 223 11.61 -5.94 -18.42
CA LEU A 223 12.34 -7.16 -18.83
C LEU A 223 12.55 -8.14 -17.68
N LEU A 224 12.55 -7.64 -16.44
CA LEU A 224 12.77 -8.41 -15.21
C LEU A 224 11.47 -8.62 -14.43
N ALA A 225 10.32 -8.68 -15.12
CA ALA A 225 9.00 -8.73 -14.48
C ALA A 225 8.84 -9.84 -13.41
N LYS A 226 9.50 -10.99 -13.59
CA LYS A 226 9.45 -12.12 -12.65
C LYS A 226 10.42 -12.00 -11.47
N GLU A 227 11.35 -11.07 -11.53
CA GLU A 227 12.31 -10.86 -10.46
C GLU A 227 11.80 -9.78 -9.50
N PRO A 228 11.88 -10.01 -8.18
CA PRO A 228 11.57 -8.98 -7.21
C PRO A 228 12.53 -7.78 -7.36
N ASP A 229 12.04 -6.58 -7.07
CA ASP A 229 12.88 -5.40 -6.91
C ASP A 229 13.48 -5.35 -5.49
N MET A 230 14.71 -5.84 -5.38
CA MET A 230 15.42 -5.92 -4.10
C MET A 230 15.87 -4.56 -3.57
N GLU A 231 15.99 -3.53 -4.42
CA GLU A 231 16.29 -2.16 -3.95
C GLU A 231 15.10 -1.60 -3.18
N THR A 232 13.90 -1.77 -3.72
CA THR A 232 12.65 -1.37 -3.05
C THR A 232 12.45 -2.13 -1.74
N ILE A 233 12.68 -3.45 -1.71
CA ILE A 233 12.61 -4.24 -0.46
C ILE A 233 13.62 -3.73 0.57
N SER A 234 14.86 -3.46 0.16
CA SER A 234 15.90 -2.95 1.05
C SER A 234 15.53 -1.58 1.62
N TYR A 235 14.93 -0.72 0.80
CA TYR A 235 14.44 0.58 1.23
C TYR A 235 13.32 0.44 2.27
N TRP A 236 12.32 -0.40 2.03
CA TRP A 236 11.22 -0.61 2.99
C TRP A 236 11.72 -1.17 4.32
N ILE A 237 12.63 -2.14 4.29
CA ILE A 237 13.28 -2.67 5.51
C ILE A 237 14.05 -1.57 6.24
N ALA A 238 14.78 -0.72 5.52
CA ALA A 238 15.51 0.40 6.10
C ALA A 238 14.61 1.47 6.74
N ARG A 239 13.33 1.58 6.34
CA ARG A 239 12.33 2.43 7.00
C ARG A 239 11.71 1.80 8.24
N LEU A 240 11.80 0.48 8.38
CA LEU A 240 11.33 -0.29 9.54
C LEU A 240 12.44 -0.55 10.57
N GLU A 241 13.58 0.12 10.41
CA GLU A 241 14.80 -0.03 11.20
C GLU A 241 14.60 -0.06 12.73
N PRO A 242 13.77 0.82 13.34
CA PRO A 242 13.50 0.73 14.78
C PRO A 242 12.91 -0.60 15.21
N ILE A 243 12.09 -1.24 14.37
CA ILE A 243 11.48 -2.55 14.68
C ILE A 243 12.54 -3.65 14.68
N LEU A 244 13.54 -3.56 13.79
CA LEU A 244 14.66 -4.51 13.77
C LEU A 244 15.52 -4.38 15.04
N ARG A 245 15.72 -3.15 15.55
CA ARG A 245 16.52 -2.91 16.75
C ARG A 245 15.78 -3.19 18.05
N ALA A 246 14.46 -3.12 18.04
CA ALA A 246 13.65 -3.25 19.25
C ALA A 246 13.65 -4.69 19.76
N ASP A 247 13.79 -4.84 21.08
CA ASP A 247 13.58 -6.11 21.77
C ASP A 247 12.08 -6.31 22.00
N VAL A 248 11.38 -6.73 20.95
CA VAL A 248 9.94 -7.01 20.98
C VAL A 248 9.68 -8.47 21.28
N THR A 249 8.69 -8.72 22.14
CA THR A 249 8.24 -10.10 22.39
C THR A 249 7.42 -10.59 21.22
N GLY A 250 7.89 -11.63 20.54
CA GLY A 250 7.20 -12.23 19.41
C GLY A 250 7.74 -11.77 18.07
N GLU A 251 7.04 -12.14 17.01
CA GLU A 251 7.36 -11.75 15.64
C GLU A 251 6.34 -10.75 15.16
N ILE A 252 6.81 -9.65 14.55
CA ILE A 252 5.92 -8.67 13.90
C ILE A 252 5.86 -9.02 12.42
N ILE A 253 4.67 -9.34 11.93
CA ILE A 253 4.44 -9.68 10.53
C ILE A 253 4.16 -8.40 9.74
N ILE A 254 4.91 -8.18 8.67
CA ILE A 254 4.77 -7.03 7.77
C ILE A 254 4.24 -7.50 6.43
N VAL A 255 3.06 -7.02 6.07
CA VAL A 255 2.35 -7.35 4.83
C VAL A 255 2.40 -6.14 3.90
N LEU A 256 3.16 -6.27 2.81
CA LEU A 256 3.39 -5.21 1.82
C LEU A 256 2.63 -5.58 0.55
N ALA A 257 1.47 -4.97 0.32
CA ALA A 257 0.67 -5.16 -0.88
C ALA A 257 0.84 -3.96 -1.80
N ASN A 258 1.72 -4.08 -2.77
CA ASN A 258 2.04 -3.02 -3.72
C ASN A 258 1.49 -3.36 -5.11
N ARG A 259 0.93 -2.38 -5.82
CA ARG A 259 0.55 -2.57 -7.23
C ARG A 259 1.79 -2.69 -8.11
N CYS A 260 1.62 -3.33 -9.27
CA CYS A 260 2.63 -3.41 -10.31
C CYS A 260 2.16 -2.68 -11.58
N GLY A 261 2.93 -2.84 -12.65
CA GLY A 261 2.63 -2.30 -13.96
C GLY A 261 2.91 -0.80 -14.07
N THR A 262 2.37 -0.21 -15.12
CA THR A 262 2.71 1.15 -15.54
C THR A 262 1.48 1.96 -15.85
N GLU A 263 1.60 3.26 -15.67
CA GLU A 263 0.54 4.23 -15.86
C GLU A 263 1.12 5.49 -16.49
N ARG A 264 1.04 5.57 -17.82
CA ARG A 264 1.73 6.60 -18.62
C ARG A 264 3.23 6.52 -18.31
N GLU A 265 3.84 7.59 -17.78
CA GLU A 265 5.27 7.66 -17.42
C GLU A 265 5.59 7.06 -16.05
N ALA A 266 4.59 6.65 -15.26
CA ALA A 266 4.79 6.08 -13.94
C ALA A 266 4.99 4.57 -14.01
N THR A 267 6.05 4.05 -13.40
CA THR A 267 6.31 2.61 -13.24
C THR A 267 6.22 2.25 -11.76
N TYR A 268 5.37 1.28 -11.44
CA TYR A 268 5.20 0.78 -10.07
C TYR A 268 6.10 -0.41 -9.79
N ALA A 269 6.69 -0.45 -8.60
CA ALA A 269 7.74 -1.40 -8.25
C ALA A 269 7.24 -2.85 -8.06
N GLY A 270 5.91 -3.06 -7.96
CA GLY A 270 5.34 -4.36 -7.62
C GLY A 270 6.00 -4.90 -6.37
N THR A 271 6.52 -6.12 -6.45
CA THR A 271 7.32 -6.75 -5.38
C THR A 271 6.58 -6.83 -4.05
N SER A 272 5.29 -7.15 -4.10
CA SER A 272 4.49 -7.42 -2.91
C SER A 272 5.14 -8.54 -2.10
N ALA A 273 5.11 -8.39 -0.78
CA ALA A 273 5.91 -9.20 0.12
C ALA A 273 5.18 -9.48 1.44
N VAL A 274 5.52 -10.61 2.05
CA VAL A 274 5.21 -10.88 3.45
C VAL A 274 6.51 -11.18 4.19
N LEU A 275 6.82 -10.32 5.16
CA LEU A 275 8.03 -10.37 5.96
C LEU A 275 7.65 -10.59 7.43
N GLY A 276 8.57 -11.15 8.21
CA GLY A 276 8.51 -11.20 9.66
C GLY A 276 9.76 -10.57 10.26
N ILE A 277 9.61 -9.78 11.31
CA ILE A 277 10.75 -9.21 12.03
C ILE A 277 10.75 -9.78 13.44
N LYS A 278 11.85 -10.44 13.81
CA LYS A 278 12.05 -11.03 15.14
C LYS A 278 13.53 -10.99 15.52
N ASN A 279 13.84 -10.43 16.68
CA ASN A 279 15.20 -10.40 17.26
C ASN A 279 16.26 -9.86 16.28
N GLY A 280 15.95 -8.77 15.56
CA GLY A 280 16.87 -8.18 14.57
C GLY A 280 17.04 -8.95 13.27
N GLU A 281 16.36 -10.09 13.09
CA GLU A 281 16.32 -10.82 11.83
C GLU A 281 15.06 -10.45 11.03
N VAL A 282 15.23 -10.26 9.71
CA VAL A 282 14.12 -10.18 8.77
C VAL A 282 13.93 -11.53 8.11
N ARG A 283 12.76 -12.12 8.30
CA ARG A 283 12.32 -13.39 7.72
C ARG A 283 11.45 -13.11 6.52
N VAL A 284 11.76 -13.75 5.40
CA VAL A 284 11.01 -13.58 4.16
C VAL A 284 10.11 -14.80 3.99
N TYR A 285 8.81 -14.62 4.11
CA TYR A 285 7.83 -15.68 3.85
C TYR A 285 7.49 -15.80 2.37
N GLY A 286 7.46 -14.66 1.66
CA GLY A 286 7.22 -14.64 0.23
C GLY A 286 7.42 -13.25 -0.40
N LEU A 287 7.71 -13.28 -1.70
CA LEU A 287 7.96 -12.13 -2.57
C LEU A 287 7.36 -12.47 -3.94
N LEU A 288 6.72 -11.49 -4.59
CA LEU A 288 6.38 -11.57 -6.01
C LEU A 288 7.43 -10.84 -6.86
N GLY A 289 7.48 -11.18 -8.15
CA GLY A 289 8.22 -10.39 -9.12
C GLY A 289 7.67 -8.97 -9.26
N ARG A 290 8.49 -8.04 -9.73
CA ARG A 290 8.15 -6.61 -9.86
C ARG A 290 7.00 -6.32 -10.85
N GLY A 291 6.73 -7.22 -11.79
CA GLY A 291 5.72 -7.07 -12.84
C GLY A 291 4.65 -8.16 -12.89
N GLU A 292 4.61 -9.06 -11.91
CA GLU A 292 3.65 -10.17 -11.89
C GLU A 292 2.28 -9.72 -11.40
N GLU A 293 1.20 -10.16 -12.05
CA GLU A 293 -0.18 -10.00 -11.57
C GLU A 293 -0.63 -11.31 -10.93
N GLU A 294 -0.32 -11.48 -9.64
CA GLU A 294 -0.51 -12.73 -8.90
C GLU A 294 -1.00 -12.50 -7.46
N LEU A 295 -1.54 -13.57 -6.87
CA LEU A 295 -1.88 -13.62 -5.45
C LEU A 295 -0.76 -14.33 -4.71
N LEU A 296 0.04 -13.58 -3.95
CA LEU A 296 1.02 -14.16 -3.05
C LEU A 296 0.28 -14.77 -1.86
N ILE A 297 0.37 -16.08 -1.65
CA ILE A 297 -0.15 -16.75 -0.44
C ILE A 297 1.02 -17.33 0.35
N VAL A 298 1.07 -17.06 1.64
CA VAL A 298 2.05 -17.63 2.56
C VAL A 298 1.38 -18.10 3.84
N ASP A 299 1.91 -19.14 4.48
CA ASP A 299 1.57 -19.47 5.87
C ASP A 299 2.73 -19.09 6.79
N THR A 300 2.47 -18.14 7.68
CA THR A 300 3.46 -17.66 8.67
C THR A 300 3.74 -18.67 9.79
N ASN A 301 2.96 -19.76 9.88
CA ASN A 301 3.26 -20.89 10.76
C ASN A 301 4.37 -21.80 10.20
N GLU A 302 4.64 -21.73 8.90
CA GLU A 302 5.71 -22.49 8.26
C GLU A 302 7.07 -21.78 8.41
N HIS A 303 8.15 -22.46 8.00
CA HIS A 303 9.47 -21.85 8.00
C HIS A 303 9.59 -20.76 6.91
N PRO A 304 10.24 -19.62 7.20
CA PRO A 304 10.46 -18.59 6.20
C PRO A 304 11.36 -19.12 5.08
N LYS A 305 11.10 -18.69 3.85
CA LYS A 305 11.84 -19.10 2.65
C LYS A 305 13.28 -18.59 2.65
N ALA A 306 13.51 -17.42 3.25
CA ALA A 306 14.82 -16.83 3.39
C ALA A 306 14.93 -15.98 4.65
N LYS A 307 16.18 -15.65 5.02
CA LYS A 307 16.49 -14.67 6.05
C LYS A 307 17.37 -13.59 5.45
N ILE A 308 17.01 -12.33 5.69
CA ILE A 308 17.85 -11.18 5.39
C ILE A 308 18.49 -10.76 6.70
N VAL A 309 19.81 -10.91 6.79
CA VAL A 309 20.59 -10.46 7.95
C VAL A 309 21.11 -9.07 7.63
N SER A 310 20.65 -8.08 8.37
CA SER A 310 21.25 -6.75 8.36
C SER A 310 22.69 -6.88 8.85
N GLN A 311 23.68 -6.78 7.94
CA GLN A 311 25.02 -6.44 8.38
C GLN A 311 24.96 -4.99 8.85
N ALA A 312 24.91 -4.79 10.16
CA ALA A 312 25.16 -3.48 10.74
C ALA A 312 26.51 -3.01 10.20
N ARG A 313 26.50 -2.05 9.26
CA ARG A 313 27.71 -1.30 8.93
C ARG A 313 28.10 -0.60 10.23
N SER A 314 29.14 -1.12 10.87
CA SER A 314 29.89 -0.38 11.87
C SER A 314 30.23 0.96 11.23
N ALA A 315 29.64 2.03 11.75
CA ALA A 315 30.09 3.38 11.46
C ALA A 315 31.53 3.45 11.99
N GLN A 316 32.50 3.16 11.12
CA GLN A 316 33.88 3.54 11.35
C GLN A 316 33.91 5.06 11.24
N SER A 317 33.95 5.70 12.41
CA SER A 317 34.40 7.07 12.58
C SER A 317 35.78 7.22 11.93
N ASN A 318 35.85 8.02 10.88
CA ASN A 318 37.05 8.73 10.46
C ASN A 318 36.65 10.19 10.24
#